data_AF-A0A1D8QYT7-F1
#
_entry.id   AF-A0A1D8QYT7-F1
#
_cell.length_a   1.000
_cell.length_b   1.000
_cell.length_c   1.000
_cell.angle_alpha   90.00
_cell.angle_beta   90.00
_cell.angle_gamma   90.00
#
_symmetry.space_group_name_H-M   'P 1'
#
loop_
_entity.id
_entity.type
_entity.pdbx_description
1 polymer ?
#
loop_
_entity_poly.entity_id
_entity_poly.type
_entity_poly.pdbx_seq_one_letter_code
_entity_poly.pdbx_strand_id
1 'polypeptide(L)' 'MLESQIIEVNGTFLGTVILEADRSTRRFYAAHESVKSLHNSRFTQTDNPMLSVACVFRRVGQGRGSMHA' A
#
# COMPACT_ATOMS: atom_id res chain seq x y z
N MET A 1 9.40 -20.20 -0.65
CA MET A 1 8.95 -18.98 0.04
C MET A 1 8.10 -18.20 -0.96
N LEU A 2 6.93 -17.69 -0.56
CA LEU A 2 6.12 -16.84 -1.44
C LEU A 2 6.87 -15.53 -1.71
N GLU A 3 6.75 -14.99 -2.93
CA GLU A 3 7.36 -13.71 -3.26
C GLU A 3 6.73 -12.59 -2.43
N SER A 4 7.57 -11.75 -1.83
CA SER A 4 7.11 -10.61 -1.03
C SER A 4 7.84 -9.35 -1.45
N GLN A 5 7.12 -8.22 -1.43
CA GLN A 5 7.66 -6.91 -1.76
C GLN A 5 7.31 -5.92 -0.64
N ILE A 6 8.31 -5.14 -0.22
CA ILE A 6 8.11 -4.01 0.69
C ILE A 6 7.54 -2.82 -0.10
N ILE A 7 6.53 -2.15 0.46
CA ILE A 7 6.08 -0.84 -0.02
C ILE A 7 6.55 0.22 0.95
N GLU A 8 7.40 1.11 0.44
CA GLU A 8 7.90 2.29 1.12
C GLU A 8 7.68 3.52 0.23
N VAL A 9 7.28 4.64 0.82
CA VAL A 9 7.16 5.93 0.12
C VAL A 9 7.86 6.99 0.94
N ASN A 10 8.81 7.70 0.34
CA ASN A 10 9.60 8.76 0.98
C ASN A 10 10.25 8.31 2.31
N GLY A 11 10.84 7.10 2.36
CA GLY A 11 11.44 6.56 3.58
C GLY A 11 10.43 6.09 4.64
N THR A 12 9.12 6.19 4.39
CA THR A 12 8.08 5.71 5.30
C THR A 12 7.64 4.31 4.89
N PHE A 13 7.91 3.32 5.75
CA PHE A 13 7.43 1.96 5.56
C PHE A 13 5.90 1.91 5.70
N LEU A 14 5.21 1.46 4.64
CA LEU A 14 3.75 1.43 4.59
C LEU A 14 3.18 0.03 4.79
N GLY A 15 3.94 -1.00 4.42
CA GLY A 15 3.54 -2.39 4.57
C GLY A 15 4.21 -3.31 3.56
N THR A 16 3.67 -4.52 3.43
CA THR A 16 4.21 -5.57 2.55
C THR A 16 3.12 -6.14 1.65
N VAL A 17 3.48 -6.43 0.41
CA VAL A 17 2.68 -7.23 -0.52
C VAL A 17 3.23 -8.64 -0.56
N ILE A 18 2.36 -9.63 -0.44
CA ILE A 18 2.72 -11.05 -0.50
C ILE A 18 1.96 -11.68 -1.68
N LEU A 19 2.68 -12.39 -2.55
CA LEU A 19 2.09 -13.23 -3.59
C LEU A 19 1.41 -14.43 -2.92
N GLU A 20 0.14 -14.67 -3.21
CA GLU A 20 -0.60 -15.78 -2.64
C GLU A 20 -0.26 -17.11 -3.34
N ALA A 21 -0.73 -18.24 -2.79
CA ALA A 21 -0.43 -19.58 -3.31
C ALA A 21 -0.89 -19.79 -4.76
N ASP A 22 -1.90 -19.03 -5.20
CA ASP A 22 -2.43 -19.03 -6.57
C ASP A 22 -1.50 -18.34 -7.59
N ARG A 23 -0.39 -17.72 -7.13
CA ARG A 23 0.60 -17.00 -7.94
C ARG A 23 0.04 -15.89 -8.83
N SER A 24 -1.19 -15.47 -8.59
CA SER A 24 -1.91 -14.49 -9.41
C SER A 24 -2.50 -13.37 -8.56
N THR A 25 -2.76 -13.67 -7.29
CA THR A 25 -3.23 -12.70 -6.30
C THR A 25 -2.06 -12.21 -5.46
N ARG A 26 -2.01 -10.90 -5.26
CA ARG A 26 -1.10 -10.22 -4.36
C ARG A 26 -1.91 -9.58 -3.24
N ARG A 27 -1.57 -9.86 -1.97
CA ARG A 27 -2.29 -9.27 -0.83
C ARG A 27 -1.41 -8.28 -0.10
N PHE A 28 -1.96 -7.09 0.18
CA PHE A 28 -1.27 -6.05 0.93
C PHE A 28 -1.59 -6.14 2.43
N TYR A 29 -0.55 -6.04 3.25
CA TYR A 29 -0.63 -5.96 4.70
C TYR A 29 -0.07 -4.61 5.14
N ALA A 30 -0.97 -3.71 5.50
CA ALA A 30 -0.62 -2.38 6.00
C ALA A 30 0.09 -2.46 7.36
N ALA A 31 1.17 -1.69 7.49
CA ALA A 31 1.86 -1.42 8.75
C ALA A 31 1.70 0.05 9.20
N HIS A 32 1.28 0.93 8.30
CA HIS A 32 1.08 2.35 8.57
C HIS A 32 -0.40 2.73 8.59
N GLU A 33 -0.79 3.61 9.52
CA GLU A 33 -2.20 3.96 9.79
C GLU A 33 -2.91 4.62 8.60
N SER A 34 -2.21 5.51 7.88
CA SER A 34 -2.75 6.20 6.70
C SER A 34 -3.13 5.28 5.52
N VAL A 35 -2.63 4.03 5.50
CA VAL A 35 -2.97 3.02 4.48
C VAL A 35 -3.73 1.83 5.07
N LYS A 36 -4.20 1.93 6.32
CA LYS A 36 -4.93 0.88 7.02
C LYS A 36 -6.22 0.48 6.29
N SER A 37 -6.83 1.37 5.52
CA SER A 37 -7.99 1.09 4.67
C SER A 37 -7.72 0.07 3.57
N LEU A 38 -6.45 -0.12 3.18
CA LEU A 38 -6.03 -1.12 2.21
C LEU A 38 -5.54 -2.43 2.85
N HIS A 39 -5.61 -2.57 4.18
CA HIS A 39 -5.17 -3.78 4.85
C HIS A 39 -5.99 -5.00 4.37
N ASN A 40 -5.32 -6.09 4.04
CA ASN A 40 -5.89 -7.29 3.41
C ASN A 40 -6.49 -7.08 2.01
N SER A 41 -6.28 -5.93 1.37
CA SER A 41 -6.69 -5.75 -0.03
C SER A 41 -5.94 -6.72 -0.94
N ARG A 42 -6.69 -7.33 -1.86
CA ARG A 42 -6.18 -8.23 -2.90
C ARG A 42 -6.04 -7.45 -4.20
N PHE A 43 -4.92 -7.68 -4.86
CA PHE A 43 -4.54 -7.12 -6.14
C PHE A 43 -4.35 -8.28 -7.11
N THR A 44 -4.97 -8.19 -8.28
CA THR A 44 -4.76 -9.15 -9.36
C THR A 44 -3.40 -8.92 -10.01
N GLN A 45 -3.01 -9.78 -10.94
CA GLN A 45 -1.75 -9.65 -11.67
C GLN A 45 -1.64 -8.31 -12.42
N THR A 46 -2.74 -7.76 -12.92
CA THR A 46 -2.79 -6.50 -13.67
C THR A 46 -2.71 -5.27 -12.76
N ASP A 47 -3.09 -5.43 -11.49
CA ASP A 47 -3.08 -4.32 -10.54
C ASP A 47 -1.66 -3.99 -10.07
N ASN A 48 -1.43 -2.70 -9.82
CA ASN A 48 -0.17 -2.22 -9.26
C ASN A 48 -0.38 -1.80 -7.78
N PRO A 49 -0.08 -2.69 -6.81
CA PRO A 49 -0.31 -2.39 -5.40
C PRO A 49 0.51 -1.19 -4.90
N MET A 50 1.70 -0.95 -5.47
CA MET A 50 2.53 0.21 -5.11
C MET A 50 1.81 1.53 -5.43
N LEU A 51 1.22 1.64 -6.63
CA LEU A 51 0.48 2.84 -7.03
C LEU A 51 -0.76 3.07 -6.16
N SER A 52 -1.54 2.01 -5.87
CA SER A 52 -2.73 2.12 -5.02
C SER A 52 -2.37 2.58 -3.61
N VAL A 53 -1.34 1.98 -3.00
CA VAL A 53 -0.89 2.34 -1.64
C VAL A 53 -0.30 3.74 -1.61
N ALA A 54 0.52 4.12 -2.59
CA ALA A 54 1.08 5.47 -2.68
C ALA A 54 0.00 6.54 -2.88
N CYS A 55 -1.04 6.27 -3.69
CA CYS A 55 -2.17 7.17 -3.88
C CYS A 55 -2.92 7.42 -2.57
N VAL A 56 -3.23 6.37 -1.80
CA VAL A 56 -3.91 6.51 -0.50
C VAL A 56 -3.02 7.26 0.49
N PHE A 57 -1.74 6.90 0.60
CA PHE A 57 -0.78 7.55 1.49
C PHE A 57 -0.69 9.07 1.23
N ARG A 58 -0.55 9.47 -0.04
CA ARG A 58 -0.46 10.88 -0.44
C ARG A 58 -1.74 11.66 -0.18
N ARG A 59 -2.92 11.03 -0.35
CA ARG A 59 -4.21 11.69 -0.07
C ARG A 59 -4.35 12.04 1.41
N VAL A 60 -3.90 11.17 2.30
CA VAL A 60 -3.91 11.44 3.75
C VAL A 60 -2.92 12.56 4.11
N GLY A 61 -1.77 12.63 3.45
CA GLY A 61 -0.79 13.72 3.62
C GLY A 61 -1.28 15.08 3.12
N GLN A 62 -2.04 15.12 2.02
CA GLN A 62 -2.57 16.37 1.45
C GLN A 62 -3.75 16.97 2.23
N GLY A 63 -4.48 16.16 3.01
CA GLY A 63 -5.60 16.64 3.83
C GLY A 63 -5.21 17.46 5.07
N ARG A 64 -3.92 17.55 5.43
CA ARG A 64 -3.42 18.28 6.61
C ARG A 64 -2.54 19.48 6.27
N GLY A 65 -2.31 19.74 4.97
CA GLY A 65 -1.36 20.77 4.50
C GLY A 65 -1.99 22.05 3.92
N SER A 66 -3.32 22.21 3.92
CA SER A 66 -4.00 23.38 3.32
C SER A 66 -4.91 24.12 4.31
N MET A 67 -4.39 24.37 5.52
CA MET A 67 -4.90 25.39 6.44
C MET A 67 -3.71 26.15 6.99
N HIS A 68 -3.12 27.02 6.17
CA HIS A 68 -2.24 28.08 6.65
C HIS A 68 -2.39 29.31 5.73
N ALA A 69 -2.84 30.40 6.38
CA ALA A 69 -2.95 31.80 5.96
C ALA A 69 -4.03 32.15 4.92
#